data_AF-A0A960YAB6-F1
#
_entry.id   AF-A0A960YAB6-F1
#
_cell.length_a   1.000
_cell.length_b   1.000
_cell.length_c   1.000
_cell.angle_alpha   90.00
_cell.angle_beta   90.00
_cell.angle_gamma   90.00
#
_symmetry.space_group_name_H-M   'P 1'
#
loop_
_entity.id
_entity.type
_entity.pdbx_description
1 polymer ?
#
loop_
_entity_poly.entity_id
_entity_poly.type
_entity_poly.pdbx_seq_one_letter_code
_entity_poly.pdbx_strand_id
1 'polypeptide(L)' 'MKVRQVDFIKSATKPEHFPPADLPEMAFAGRSNVGKSSLINALVNRKALAKISSTPGKTQLINFFMVEGTT' A
#
# COMPACT_ATOMS: atom_id res chain seq x y z
N MET A 1 -5.14 -12.17 11.12
CA MET A 1 -3.69 -11.86 11.01
C MET A 1 -3.37 -10.78 12.03
N LYS A 2 -2.30 -10.93 12.83
CA LYS A 2 -1.88 -9.90 13.80
C LYS A 2 -0.65 -9.18 13.26
N VAL A 3 -0.86 -8.03 12.62
CA VAL A 3 0.21 -7.12 12.17
C VAL A 3 0.57 -6.19 13.32
N ARG A 4 1.85 -6.15 13.69
CA ARG A 4 2.44 -5.31 14.73
C ARG A 4 2.97 -4.01 14.12
N GLN A 5 3.67 -4.13 12.99
CA GLN A 5 4.34 -3.00 12.36
C GLN A 5 3.99 -2.91 10.87
N VAL A 6 3.66 -1.69 10.45
CA VAL A 6 3.43 -1.39 9.04
C VAL A 6 3.85 0.06 8.76
N ASP A 7 4.68 0.24 7.75
CA ASP A 7 5.27 1.54 7.41
C ASP A 7 5.09 1.83 5.92
N PHE A 8 4.75 3.07 5.58
CA PHE A 8 4.72 3.50 4.19
C PHE A 8 6.16 3.68 3.70
N ILE A 9 6.52 3.00 2.61
CA ILE A 9 7.86 3.09 2.02
C ILE A 9 7.89 4.23 1.01
N LYS A 10 7.13 4.07 -0.09
CA LYS A 10 7.09 5.03 -1.20
C LYS A 10 5.91 4.80 -2.12
N SER A 11 5.63 5.81 -2.93
CA SER A 11 4.77 5.72 -4.11
C SER A 11 5.64 5.70 -5.36
N ALA A 12 5.34 4.81 -6.30
CA ALA A 12 6.06 4.68 -7.56
C ALA A 12 5.14 4.88 -8.76
N THR A 13 5.66 5.55 -9.79
CA THR A 13 4.99 5.77 -11.09
C THR A 13 5.45 4.79 -12.17
N LYS A 14 6.62 4.17 -11.99
CA LYS A 14 7.27 3.27 -12.96
C LYS A 14 7.98 2.13 -12.22
N PRO A 15 8.18 0.95 -12.86
CA PRO A 15 8.89 -0.17 -12.27
C PRO A 15 10.31 0.14 -11.79
N GLU A 16 11.03 1.00 -12.52
CA GLU A 16 12.37 1.47 -12.14
C GLU A 16 12.40 2.19 -10.78
N HIS A 17 11.25 2.68 -10.32
CA HIS A 17 11.11 3.35 -9.03
C HIS A 17 10.66 2.40 -7.91
N PHE A 18 10.48 1.10 -8.16
CA PHE A 18 10.06 0.16 -7.12
C PHE A 18 11.19 -0.03 -6.09
N PRO A 19 10.86 -0.31 -4.82
CA PRO A 19 11.86 -0.81 -3.89
C PRO A 19 12.42 -2.16 -4.37
N PRO A 20 13.59 -2.58 -3.87
CA PRO A 20 14.09 -3.93 -4.08
C PRO A 20 13.06 -4.98 -3.66
N ALA A 21 12.85 -6.00 -4.51
CA ALA A 21 11.90 -7.08 -4.28
C ALA A 21 12.52 -8.20 -3.42
N ASP A 22 13.07 -7.83 -2.27
CA ASP A 22 13.85 -8.74 -1.41
C ASP A 22 12.97 -9.63 -0.52
N LEU A 23 11.67 -9.32 -0.42
CA LEU A 23 10.70 -9.99 0.44
C LEU A 23 9.46 -10.42 -0.37
N PRO A 24 8.70 -11.42 0.09
CA PRO A 24 7.41 -11.75 -0.51
C PRO A 24 6.45 -10.56 -0.48
N GLU A 25 5.86 -10.23 -1.62
CA GLU A 25 4.94 -9.09 -1.77
C GLU A 25 3.50 -9.54 -2.04
N MET A 26 2.52 -8.75 -1.57
CA MET A 26 1.11 -8.91 -1.90
C MET A 26 0.58 -7.64 -2.58
N ALA A 27 0.07 -7.80 -3.80
CA ALA A 27 -0.52 -6.71 -4.57
C ALA A 27 -2.06 -6.68 -4.44
N PHE A 28 -2.62 -5.49 -4.23
CA PHE A 28 -4.06 -5.26 -4.20
C PHE A 28 -4.51 -4.46 -5.43
N ALA A 29 -5.31 -5.07 -6.30
CA ALA A 29 -5.83 -4.45 -7.52
C ALA A 29 -7.38 -4.41 -7.52
N GLY A 30 -7.96 -3.42 -8.21
CA GLY A 30 -9.41 -3.23 -8.25
C GLY A 30 -9.82 -1.81 -8.66
N ARG A 31 -11.07 -1.65 -9.12
CA ARG A 31 -11.61 -0.41 -9.70
C ARG A 31 -11.67 0.77 -8.72
N SER A 32 -12.07 0.53 -7.47
CA SER A 32 -12.28 1.59 -6.47
C SER A 32 -11.07 1.74 -5.55
N ASN A 33 -10.52 2.95 -5.41
CA ASN A 33 -9.48 3.24 -4.42
C ASN A 33 -10.03 3.15 -3.00
N VAL A 34 -11.28 3.58 -2.79
CA VAL A 34 -11.97 3.49 -1.50
C VAL A 34 -11.99 2.04 -1.01
N GLY A 35 -12.46 1.10 -1.83
CA GLY A 35 -12.56 -0.31 -1.44
C GLY A 35 -11.21 -0.96 -1.13
N LYS A 36 -10.20 -0.72 -1.97
CA LYS A 36 -8.85 -1.24 -1.75
C LYS A 36 -8.24 -0.70 -0.45
N SER A 37 -8.29 0.62 -0.26
CA SER A 37 -7.73 1.25 0.94
C SER A 37 -8.45 0.80 2.21
N SER A 38 -9.77 0.64 2.19
CA SER A 38 -10.54 0.09 3.31
C SER A 38 -10.12 -1.34 3.67
N LEU A 39 -9.94 -2.21 2.67
CA LEU A 39 -9.48 -3.58 2.89
C LEU A 39 -8.07 -3.63 3.48
N ILE A 40 -7.12 -2.85 2.92
CA ILE A 40 -5.74 -2.78 3.43
C ILE A 40 -5.74 -2.34 4.89
N ASN A 41 -6.45 -1.25 5.21
CA ASN A 41 -6.57 -0.71 6.57
C ASN A 41 -7.16 -1.74 7.56
N ALA A 42 -8.15 -2.53 7.12
CA ALA A 42 -8.73 -3.61 7.93
C ALA A 42 -7.75 -4.76 8.17
N LEU A 43 -7.00 -5.20 7.14
CA LEU A 43 -6.03 -6.30 7.24
C LEU A 43 -4.87 -5.99 8.19
N VAL A 44 -4.41 -4.74 8.21
CA VAL A 44 -3.29 -4.30 9.06
C VAL A 44 -3.74 -3.64 10.37
N ASN A 45 -5.05 -3.59 10.63
CA ASN A 45 -5.66 -2.97 11.80
C ASN A 45 -5.20 -1.51 12.07
N ARG A 46 -5.15 -0.67 11.02
CA ARG A 46 -4.79 0.76 11.10
C ARG A 46 -5.84 1.61 10.38
N LYS A 47 -6.29 2.70 10.99
CA LYS A 47 -7.43 3.50 10.48
C LYS A 47 -7.10 4.53 9.37
N ALA A 48 -5.84 4.65 8.92
CA ALA A 48 -5.47 5.67 7.93
C ALA A 48 -4.14 5.40 7.18
N LEU A 49 -3.69 4.14 7.09
CA LEU A 49 -2.41 3.83 6.43
C LEU A 49 -2.52 4.04 4.91
N ALA A 50 -3.48 3.34 4.29
CA ALA A 50 -3.79 3.51 2.89
C ALA A 50 -4.75 4.70 2.74
N LYS A 51 -4.23 5.83 2.22
CA LYS A 51 -5.04 7.04 2.02
C LYS A 51 -6.11 6.80 0.95
N ILE A 52 -7.32 7.30 1.23
CA ILE A 52 -8.44 7.31 0.29
C ILE A 52 -8.39 8.65 -0.45
N SER A 53 -7.98 8.66 -1.71
CA SER A 53 -8.14 9.85 -2.57
C SER A 53 -9.36 9.67 -3.46
N SER A 54 -10.30 10.62 -3.38
CA SER A 54 -11.51 10.69 -4.20
C SER A 54 -11.30 11.49 -5.49
N THR A 55 -10.17 12.20 -5.64
CA THR A 55 -9.88 13.04 -6.83
C THR A 55 -9.45 12.15 -8.01
N PRO A 56 -10.21 12.12 -9.12
CA PRO A 56 -9.84 11.35 -10.29
C PRO A 56 -8.69 12.00 -11.06
N GLY A 57 -7.74 11.19 -11.52
CA GLY A 57 -6.80 11.53 -12.60
C GLY A 57 -5.59 12.40 -12.22
N LYS A 58 -4.39 11.78 -12.27
CA LYS A 58 -3.29 12.27 -13.14
C LYS A 58 -2.08 11.33 -13.21
N THR A 59 -1.89 10.42 -12.26
CA THR A 59 -0.96 9.27 -12.39
C THR A 59 -1.43 8.18 -11.43
N GLN A 60 -1.57 6.92 -11.88
CA GLN A 60 -1.89 5.81 -10.98
C GLN A 60 -0.59 5.41 -10.28
N LEU A 61 -0.43 5.85 -9.03
CA LEU A 61 0.72 5.48 -8.19
C LEU A 61 0.50 4.08 -7.61
N ILE A 62 1.57 3.29 -7.58
CA ILE A 62 1.64 2.07 -6.78
C ILE A 62 2.26 2.44 -5.43
N ASN A 63 1.54 2.16 -4.34
CA ASN A 63 1.99 2.45 -2.98
C ASN A 63 2.57 1.19 -2.35
N PHE A 64 3.80 1.28 -1.86
CA PHE A 64 4.51 0.20 -1.17
C PHE A 64 4.47 0.42 0.33
N PHE A 65 4.10 -0.63 1.05
CA PHE A 65 4.04 -0.66 2.51
C PHE A 65 4.90 -1.82 3.00
N MET A 66 5.82 -1.56 3.93
CA MET A 66 6.58 -2.60 4.62
C MET A 66 5.69 -3.17 5.73
N VAL A 67 5.60 -4.49 5.83
CA VAL A 67 4.83 -5.18 6.88
C VAL A 67 5.82 -6.03 7.67
N GLU A 68 5.82 -5.89 9.00
CA GLU A 68 6.77 -6.56 9.90
C GLU A 68 8.26 -6.33 9.52
N GLY A 69 8.59 -5.12 9.08
CA GLY A 69 9.99 -4.75 8.82
C GLY A 69 10.83 -4.90 10.08
N THR A 70 11.92 -5.66 10.00
CA THR A 70 12.92 -5.69 11.08
C THR A 70 13.79 -4.46 10.91
N THR A 71 13.91 -3.63 11.95
CA THR A 71 14.88 -2.53 11.97
C THR A 71 16.29 -3.10 12.07
#